data_AF-A0A1N6K684-F1
#
_entry.id   AF-A0A1N6K684-F1
#
_cell.length_a   1.000
_cell.length_b   1.000
_cell.length_c   1.000
_cell.angle_alpha   90.00
_cell.angle_beta   90.00
_cell.angle_gamma   90.00
#
_symmetry.space_group_name_H-M   'P 1'
#
loop_
_entity.id
_entity.type
_entity.pdbx_description
1 polymer ?
#
loop_
_entity_poly.entity_id
_entity_poly.type
_entity_poly.pdbx_seq_one_letter_code
_entity_poly.pdbx_strand_id
1 'polypeptide(L)' 'MKSIWRQILEYLYIRKRDKSQVANTNTKLMHGMNRISIIMFLIAIIIIIIKLIRR' A
#
# COMPACT_ATOMS: atom_id res chain seq x y z
N MET A 1 3.57 -12.32 19.77
CA MET A 1 3.08 -10.96 19.47
C MET A 1 3.75 -10.47 18.19
N LYS A 2 3.04 -10.41 17.06
CA LYS A 2 3.66 -9.94 15.80
C LYS A 2 3.87 -8.43 15.93
N SER A 3 5.13 -8.03 16.11
CA SER A 3 5.55 -6.65 16.35
C SER A 3 4.93 -5.71 15.31
N ILE A 4 4.32 -4.62 15.77
CA ILE A 4 3.67 -3.57 14.94
C ILE A 4 4.63 -3.08 13.85
N TRP A 5 5.93 -3.02 14.17
CA TRP A 5 7.00 -2.73 13.22
C TRP A 5 7.03 -3.66 12.01
N ARG A 6 6.79 -4.96 12.22
CA ARG A 6 6.76 -5.95 11.15
C ARG A 6 5.54 -5.76 10.23
N GLN A 7 4.42 -5.29 10.76
CA GLN A 7 3.23 -4.93 9.96
C GLN A 7 3.47 -3.67 9.13
N ILE A 8 4.11 -2.65 9.70
CA ILE A 8 4.45 -1.41 9.00
C ILE A 8 5.41 -1.69 7.84
N LEU A 9 6.47 -2.50 8.08
CA LEU A 9 7.43 -2.89 7.05
C LEU A 9 6.83 -3.77 5.94
N GLU A 10 5.84 -4.60 6.27
CA GLU A 10 5.11 -5.43 5.29
C GLU A 10 4.11 -4.59 4.48
N TYR A 11 3.55 -3.53 5.07
CA TYR A 11 2.66 -2.57 4.41
C TYR A 11 3.40 -1.61 3.48
N LEU A 12 4.59 -1.15 3.87
CA LEU A 12 5.50 -0.32 3.07
C LEU A 12 6.20 -1.08 1.95
N TYR A 13 5.95 -2.38 1.80
CA TYR A 13 6.43 -3.21 0.69
C TYR A 13 7.97 -3.35 0.60
N ILE A 14 8.70 -3.04 1.69
CA ILE A 14 10.17 -3.06 1.74
C ILE A 14 10.72 -4.48 1.90
N ARG A 15 9.88 -5.44 2.30
CA ARG A 15 10.30 -6.83 2.57
C ARG A 15 9.51 -7.82 1.74
N LYS A 16 10.21 -8.57 0.88
CA LYS A 16 9.65 -9.74 0.18
C LYS A 16 9.16 -10.74 1.23
N ARG A 17 7.89 -11.11 1.16
CA ARG A 17 7.24 -12.04 2.09
C ARG A 17 7.95 -13.39 2.05
N ASP A 18 8.20 -13.97 3.23
CA ASP A 18 8.83 -15.30 3.38
C ASP A 18 8.07 -16.34 2.54
N LYS A 19 8.80 -17.04 1.65
CA LYS A 19 8.27 -18.02 0.68
C LYS A 19 7.60 -19.25 1.35
N SER A 20 7.68 -19.40 2.67
CA SER A 20 7.12 -20.54 3.41
C SER A 20 5.66 -20.36 3.82
N GLN A 21 5.05 -19.19 3.58
CA GLN A 21 3.63 -18.99 3.90
C GLN A 21 2.78 -19.39 2.71
N VAL A 22 1.89 -20.37 2.94
CA VAL A 22 0.87 -20.88 2.01
C VAL A 22 0.35 -19.72 1.19
N ALA A 23 0.49 -19.79 -0.15
CA ALA A 23 0.11 -18.73 -1.07
C ALA A 23 -1.42 -18.56 -1.07
N ASN A 24 -1.94 -17.92 -0.03
CA ASN A 24 -3.36 -17.62 0.11
C ASN A 24 -3.70 -16.49 -0.86
N THR A 25 -4.53 -16.78 -1.85
CA THR A 25 -5.03 -15.84 -2.87
C THR A 25 -5.53 -14.52 -2.24
N ASN A 26 -6.08 -14.60 -1.02
CA ASN A 26 -6.49 -13.45 -0.20
C ASN A 26 -5.36 -12.42 0.00
N THR A 27 -4.11 -12.85 0.17
CA THR A 27 -2.99 -11.93 0.38
C THR A 27 -2.52 -11.23 -0.90
N LYS A 28 -2.66 -11.88 -2.07
CA LYS A 28 -2.45 -11.23 -3.38
C LYS A 28 -3.52 -10.17 -3.64
N LEU A 29 -4.77 -10.48 -3.31
CA LEU A 29 -5.90 -9.55 -3.43
C LEU A 29 -5.75 -8.34 -2.49
N MET A 30 -5.34 -8.56 -1.24
CA MET A 30 -5.04 -7.48 -0.29
C MET A 30 -3.95 -6.53 -0.81
N HIS A 31 -2.93 -7.05 -1.49
CA HIS A 31 -1.90 -6.20 -2.06
C HIS A 31 -2.37 -5.42 -3.30
N GLY A 32 -3.24 -6.01 -4.13
CA GLY A 32 -3.90 -5.31 -5.23
C GLY A 32 -4.74 -4.12 -4.74
N MET A 33 -5.50 -4.33 -3.66
CA MET A 33 -6.28 -3.27 -3.02
C MET A 33 -5.39 -2.11 -2.53
N ASN A 34 -4.23 -2.42 -1.92
CA ASN A 34 -3.29 -1.41 -1.45
C ASN A 34 -2.62 -0.62 -2.60
N ARG A 35 -2.43 -1.23 -3.77
CA ARG A 35 -1.93 -0.51 -4.96
C ARG A 35 -2.95 0.51 -5.46
N ILE A 36 -4.22 0.11 -5.50
CA ILE A 36 -5.31 0.99 -5.96
C ILE A 36 -5.49 2.17 -5.00
N SER A 37 -5.44 1.94 -3.68
CA SER A 37 -5.56 3.01 -2.69
C SER A 37 -4.44 4.05 -2.81
N ILE A 38 -3.19 3.62 -3.02
CA ILE A 38 -2.04 4.52 -3.23
C ILE A 38 -2.22 5.35 -4.52
N ILE A 39 -2.66 4.73 -5.62
CA ILE A 39 -2.89 5.45 -6.88
C ILE A 39 -3.99 6.51 -6.70
N MET A 40 -5.11 6.15 -6.07
CA MET A 40 -6.20 7.09 -5.81
C MET A 40 -5.79 8.24 -4.89
N PHE A 41 -4.97 7.95 -3.87
CA PHE A 41 -4.41 8.96 -2.99
C PHE A 41 -3.49 9.95 -3.73
N LEU A 42 -2.61 9.45 -4.60
CA LEU A 42 -1.73 10.29 -5.41
C LEU A 42 -2.52 11.17 -6.38
N ILE A 43 -3.57 10.63 -7.02
CA ILE A 43 -4.47 11.41 -7.88
C ILE A 43 -5.12 12.55 -7.09
N ALA A 44 -5.62 12.27 -5.89
CA ALA A 44 -6.22 13.30 -5.03
C ALA A 44 -5.20 14.40 -4.65
N ILE A 45 -3.97 14.03 -4.29
CA ILE A 45 -2.88 15.00 -4.03
C ILE A 45 -2.61 15.87 -5.26
N ILE A 46 -2.50 15.27 -6.45
CA ILE A 46 -2.26 16.00 -7.70
C ILE A 46 -3.38 17.03 -7.94
N ILE A 47 -4.65 16.62 -7.76
CA ILE A 47 -5.80 17.52 -7.91
C ILE A 47 -5.72 18.68 -6.91
N ILE A 48 -5.40 18.41 -5.66
CA ILE A 48 -5.26 19.44 -4.61
C ILE A 48 -4.15 20.43 -4.97
N ILE A 49 -2.97 19.94 -5.41
CA ILE A 49 -1.84 20.77 -5.81
C ILE A 49 -2.22 21.65 -7.01
N ILE A 50 -2.85 21.08 -8.04
CA ILE A 50 -3.29 21.85 -9.21
C ILE A 50 -4.29 22.92 -8.79
N LYS A 51 -5.24 22.59 -7.91
CA LYS A 51 -6.23 23.55 -7.41
C LYS A 51 -5.61 24.66 -6.56
N LEU A 52 -4.54 24.36 -5.82
CA LEU A 52 -3.81 25.32 -5.01
C LEU A 52 -2.97 26.26 -5.88
N ILE A 53 -2.36 25.78 -6.96
CA ILE A 53 -1.52 26.59 -7.86
C ILE A 53 -2.37 27.42 -8.84
N ARG A 54 -3.54 26.92 -9.26
CA ARG A 54 -4.46 27.65 -10.17
C ARG A 54 -5.34 28.68 -9.47
N ARG A 55 -5.27 28.76 -8.15
CA ARG A 55 -5.98 29.76 -7.32
C ARG A 55 -4.98 30.81 -6.87
#